data_AF-A0AAN4SIK5-F1
#
_entry.id   AF-A0AAN4SIK5-F1
#
_cell.length_a   1.000
_cell.length_b   1.000
_cell.length_c   1.000
_cell.angle_alpha   90.00
_cell.angle_beta   90.00
_cell.angle_gamma   90.00
#
_symmetry.space_group_name_H-M   'P 1'
#
loop_
_entity.id
_entity.type
_entity.pdbx_description
1 polymer ?
#
loop_
_entity_poly.entity_id
_entity_poly.type
_entity_poly.pdbx_seq_one_letter_code
_entity_poly.pdbx_strand_id
1 'polypeptide(L)'
;MRKEILFSLFGIEDLRDLPDAVMSLLQGDVEVRNEVYKELIRNNNMDMSYDWFQENYENELSERKQKKQDFTPNSLGVLCSKLTSQAGSIHEPTAGNGSMIIADWWQRCKQKMPWEHFPSQNMVTCWELSSRSIPILLLNLSIRGIMGYVYHGDVLTKEVKQKYILLNRKNDALAFSEVIKVDINAKIVEV
;
A
#
# COMPACT_ATOMS: atom_id res chain seq x y z
N MET A 1 -12.98 4.17 -7.62
CA MET A 1 -13.28 3.07 -8.57
C MET A 1 -14.71 2.58 -8.38
N ARG A 2 -15.44 2.21 -9.46
CA ARG A 2 -16.79 1.65 -9.33
C ARG A 2 -16.78 0.27 -8.66
N LYS A 3 -17.70 0.00 -7.73
CA LYS A 3 -17.78 -1.25 -6.96
C LYS A 3 -17.94 -2.48 -7.87
N GLU A 4 -18.69 -2.37 -8.95
CA GLU A 4 -18.96 -3.48 -9.87
C GLU A 4 -17.70 -3.95 -10.58
N ILE A 5 -16.83 -2.99 -10.97
CA ILE A 5 -15.53 -3.29 -11.60
C ILE A 5 -14.62 -4.00 -10.59
N LEU A 6 -14.56 -3.48 -9.37
CA LEU A 6 -13.77 -4.07 -8.30
C LEU A 6 -14.21 -5.51 -8.00
N PHE A 7 -15.52 -5.74 -7.90
CA PHE A 7 -16.09 -7.05 -7.62
C PHE A 7 -15.78 -8.04 -8.74
N SER A 8 -15.98 -7.62 -9.99
CA SER A 8 -15.64 -8.44 -11.15
C SER A 8 -14.15 -8.77 -11.24
N LEU A 9 -13.27 -7.81 -10.92
CA LEU A 9 -11.83 -7.98 -11.07
C LEU A 9 -11.25 -8.94 -10.02
N PHE A 10 -11.79 -8.91 -8.79
CA PHE A 10 -11.37 -9.78 -7.70
C PHE A 10 -12.23 -11.04 -7.54
N GLY A 11 -13.30 -11.20 -8.34
CA GLY A 11 -14.21 -12.33 -8.25
C GLY A 11 -14.94 -12.42 -6.91
N ILE A 12 -15.35 -11.28 -6.35
CA ILE A 12 -16.03 -11.18 -5.07
C ILE A 12 -17.46 -10.66 -5.26
N GLU A 13 -18.37 -11.06 -4.36
CA GLU A 13 -19.75 -10.55 -4.32
C GLU A 13 -19.97 -9.54 -3.20
N ASP A 14 -19.04 -9.50 -2.22
CA ASP A 14 -19.09 -8.63 -1.07
C ASP A 14 -17.75 -7.93 -0.86
N LEU A 15 -17.80 -6.63 -0.56
CA LEU A 15 -16.60 -5.83 -0.27
C LEU A 15 -15.81 -6.38 0.92
N ARG A 16 -16.49 -7.06 1.86
CA ARG A 16 -15.89 -7.70 3.03
C ARG A 16 -14.84 -8.74 2.67
N ASP A 17 -14.95 -9.36 1.50
CA ASP A 17 -14.09 -10.44 1.02
C ASP A 17 -12.87 -9.89 0.26
N LEU A 18 -12.85 -8.58 -0.03
CA LEU A 18 -11.78 -7.94 -0.76
C LEU A 18 -10.40 -8.12 -0.11
N PRO A 19 -10.21 -7.96 1.22
CA PRO A 19 -8.91 -8.20 1.83
C PRO A 19 -8.35 -9.60 1.54
N ASP A 20 -9.19 -10.62 1.62
CA ASP A 20 -8.77 -12.02 1.42
C ASP A 20 -8.50 -12.31 -0.06
N ALA A 21 -9.32 -11.77 -0.97
CA ALA A 21 -9.11 -11.85 -2.41
C ALA A 21 -7.81 -11.15 -2.84
N VAL A 22 -7.55 -9.96 -2.30
CA VAL A 22 -6.30 -9.23 -2.53
C VAL A 22 -5.11 -10.01 -2.00
N MET A 23 -5.18 -10.54 -0.78
CA MET A 23 -4.07 -11.32 -0.22
C MET A 23 -3.77 -12.57 -1.05
N SER A 24 -4.83 -13.25 -1.54
CA SER A 24 -4.70 -14.42 -2.42
C SER A 24 -4.03 -14.05 -3.74
N LEU A 25 -4.39 -12.91 -4.33
CA LEU A 25 -3.73 -12.38 -5.53
C LEU A 25 -2.24 -12.08 -5.29
N LEU A 26 -1.90 -11.44 -4.16
CA LEU A 26 -0.53 -11.07 -3.83
C LEU A 26 0.38 -12.28 -3.57
N GLN A 27 -0.18 -13.38 -3.07
CA GLN A 27 0.55 -14.63 -2.79
C GLN A 27 0.49 -15.64 -3.94
N GLY A 28 -0.29 -15.35 -4.97
CA GLY A 28 -0.50 -16.19 -6.14
C GLY A 28 0.52 -15.95 -7.25
N ASP A 29 0.09 -16.20 -8.48
CA ASP A 29 0.92 -16.03 -9.68
C ASP A 29 1.22 -14.55 -9.96
N VAL A 30 2.51 -14.26 -10.19
CA VAL A 30 3.00 -12.89 -10.36
C VAL A 30 2.49 -12.24 -11.65
N GLU A 31 2.29 -13.00 -12.72
CA GLU A 31 1.81 -12.47 -13.99
C GLU A 31 0.31 -12.18 -13.91
N VAL A 32 -0.48 -13.06 -13.28
CA VAL A 32 -1.89 -12.80 -12.98
C VAL A 32 -2.05 -11.53 -12.14
N ARG A 33 -1.25 -11.39 -11.08
CA ARG A 33 -1.20 -10.17 -10.26
C ARG A 33 -0.87 -8.93 -11.10
N ASN A 34 0.14 -9.02 -11.97
CA ASN A 34 0.55 -7.90 -12.82
C ASN A 34 -0.55 -7.49 -13.81
N GLU A 35 -1.30 -8.43 -14.37
CA GLU A 35 -2.45 -8.11 -15.21
C GLU A 35 -3.58 -7.42 -14.42
N VAL A 36 -3.89 -7.91 -13.22
CA VAL A 36 -4.85 -7.22 -12.34
C VAL A 36 -4.38 -5.81 -11.98
N TYR A 37 -3.09 -5.61 -11.73
CA TYR A 37 -2.54 -4.27 -11.48
C TYR A 37 -2.72 -3.35 -12.69
N LYS A 38 -2.42 -3.83 -13.90
CA LYS A 38 -2.62 -3.04 -15.12
C LYS A 38 -4.09 -2.67 -15.31
N GLU A 39 -5.03 -3.59 -15.05
CA GLU A 39 -6.46 -3.31 -15.09
C GLU A 39 -6.88 -2.29 -14.02
N LEU A 40 -6.39 -2.42 -12.79
CA LEU A 40 -6.67 -1.42 -11.75
C LEU A 40 -6.19 -0.03 -12.14
N ILE A 41 -4.98 0.09 -12.69
CA ILE A 41 -4.42 1.36 -13.15
C ILE A 41 -5.29 1.95 -14.27
N ARG A 42 -5.67 1.15 -15.28
CA ARG A 42 -6.54 1.58 -16.39
C ARG A 42 -7.90 2.06 -15.89
N ASN A 43 -8.53 1.32 -14.97
CA ASN A 43 -9.84 1.63 -14.42
C ASN A 43 -9.85 2.83 -13.46
N ASN A 44 -8.66 3.32 -13.06
CA ASN A 44 -8.49 4.53 -12.24
C ASN A 44 -7.80 5.66 -13.01
N ASN A 45 -8.01 5.73 -14.33
CA ASN A 45 -7.51 6.80 -15.20
C ASN A 45 -5.98 7.00 -15.14
N MET A 46 -5.23 5.93 -14.85
CA MET A 46 -3.78 5.98 -14.65
C MET A 46 -3.33 6.85 -13.46
N ASP A 47 -4.24 7.28 -12.58
CA ASP A 47 -3.91 8.19 -11.48
C ASP A 47 -3.42 7.41 -10.25
N MET A 48 -2.11 7.39 -10.04
CA MET A 48 -1.46 6.69 -8.93
C MET A 48 -1.37 7.53 -7.64
N SER A 49 -1.93 8.75 -7.62
CA SER A 49 -1.65 9.77 -6.59
C SER A 49 -2.41 9.62 -5.27
N TYR A 50 -3.38 8.70 -5.18
CA TYR A 50 -4.22 8.49 -4.00
C TYR A 50 -4.65 7.03 -3.85
N ASP A 51 -5.19 6.67 -2.69
CA ASP A 51 -5.74 5.34 -2.41
C ASP A 51 -7.12 5.16 -3.09
N TRP A 52 -7.21 4.28 -4.08
CA TRP A 52 -8.46 4.03 -4.82
C TRP A 52 -9.54 3.30 -4.00
N PHE A 53 -9.16 2.68 -2.89
CA PHE A 53 -10.05 1.87 -2.05
C PHE A 53 -10.63 2.67 -0.90
N GLN A 54 -10.09 3.86 -0.60
CA GLN A 54 -10.49 4.72 0.51
C GLN A 54 -12.01 4.88 0.61
N GLU A 55 -12.66 5.37 -0.45
CA GLU A 55 -14.09 5.65 -0.45
C GLU A 55 -14.93 4.38 -0.20
N ASN A 56 -14.52 3.25 -0.77
CA ASN A 56 -15.21 1.98 -0.57
C ASN A 56 -15.16 1.54 0.90
N TYR A 57 -14.00 1.67 1.56
CA TYR A 57 -13.82 1.27 2.96
C TYR A 57 -14.36 2.28 3.97
N GLU A 58 -14.28 3.59 3.69
CA GLU A 58 -14.90 4.62 4.53
C GLU A 58 -16.42 4.40 4.63
N ASN A 59 -17.07 4.10 3.50
CA ASN A 59 -18.49 3.79 3.49
C ASN A 59 -18.80 2.51 4.31
N GLU A 60 -18.05 1.41 4.14
CA GLU A 60 -18.25 0.18 4.93
C GLU A 60 -18.00 0.41 6.44
N LEU A 61 -17.00 1.22 6.79
CA LEU A 61 -16.66 1.55 8.17
C LEU A 61 -17.67 2.51 8.79
N SER A 62 -18.21 3.48 8.06
CA SER A 62 -19.24 4.40 8.57
C SER A 62 -20.55 3.68 8.90
N GLU A 63 -20.89 2.63 8.16
CA GLU A 63 -22.03 1.76 8.44
C GLU A 63 -21.83 0.94 9.73
N ARG A 64 -20.59 0.79 10.22
CA ARG A 64 -20.26 -0.01 11.39
C ARG A 64 -19.70 0.89 12.50
N LYS A 65 -20.29 0.83 13.69
CA LYS A 65 -19.77 1.52 14.90
C LYS A 65 -18.44 0.91 15.41
N GLN A 66 -17.43 0.70 14.55
CA GLN A 66 -16.16 0.06 14.90
C GLN A 66 -14.99 1.06 14.89
N LYS A 67 -14.21 0.98 15.98
CA LYS A 67 -12.92 1.62 16.30
C LYS A 67 -12.72 3.13 16.12
N LYS A 68 -13.69 3.91 15.62
CA LYS A 68 -13.58 5.39 15.48
C LYS A 68 -12.25 5.85 14.85
N GLN A 69 -11.66 5.03 13.97
CA GLN A 69 -10.53 5.48 13.17
C GLN A 69 -11.09 6.39 12.09
N ASP A 70 -10.69 7.65 12.12
CA ASP A 70 -10.99 8.60 11.07
C ASP A 70 -9.98 8.41 9.94
N PHE A 71 -10.49 8.35 8.71
CA PHE A 71 -9.63 8.29 7.54
C PHE A 71 -8.91 9.63 7.35
N THR A 72 -7.64 9.61 6.95
CA THR A 72 -6.85 10.82 6.66
C THR A 72 -7.10 11.29 5.22
N PRO A 73 -7.75 12.45 4.99
CA PRO A 73 -7.98 12.94 3.64
C PRO A 73 -6.65 13.14 2.88
N ASN A 74 -6.65 12.90 1.57
CA ASN A 74 -5.45 13.01 0.74
C ASN A 74 -4.77 14.39 0.86
N SER A 75 -5.54 15.46 1.04
CA SER A 75 -5.02 16.82 1.24
C SER A 75 -4.08 16.93 2.45
N LEU A 76 -4.36 16.20 3.54
CA LEU A 76 -3.48 16.15 4.70
C LEU A 76 -2.20 15.37 4.41
N GLY A 77 -2.29 14.25 3.68
CA GLY A 77 -1.10 13.51 3.23
C GLY A 77 -0.17 14.38 2.37
N VAL A 78 -0.75 15.15 1.44
CA VAL A 78 0.00 16.11 0.60
C VAL A 78 0.61 17.23 1.44
N LEU A 79 -0.11 17.76 2.42
CA LEU A 79 0.41 18.79 3.32
C LEU A 79 1.58 18.26 4.15
N CYS A 80 1.44 17.10 4.79
CA CYS A 80 2.50 16.44 5.55
C CYS A 80 3.74 16.21 4.70
N SER A 81 3.58 15.69 3.47
CA SER A 81 4.71 15.52 2.55
C SER A 81 5.47 16.82 2.32
N LYS A 82 4.76 17.93 2.02
CA LYS A 82 5.37 19.25 1.78
C LYS A 82 6.05 19.87 3.01
N LEU A 83 5.63 19.48 4.21
CA LEU A 83 6.26 19.92 5.46
C LEU A 83 7.56 19.15 5.78
N THR A 84 7.77 18.00 5.13
CA THR A 84 8.97 17.19 5.30
C THR A 84 9.98 17.42 4.17
N SER A 85 11.18 16.85 4.30
CA SER A 85 12.26 17.01 3.31
C SER A 85 12.00 16.34 1.96
N GLN A 86 10.95 15.52 1.82
CA GLN A 86 10.65 14.74 0.61
C GLN A 86 11.84 13.87 0.13
N ALA A 87 12.69 13.44 1.07
CA ALA A 87 13.89 12.67 0.79
C ALA A 87 14.13 11.59 1.86
N GLY A 88 14.87 10.55 1.48
CA GLY A 88 15.23 9.44 2.39
C GLY A 88 14.06 8.52 2.70
N SER A 89 14.18 7.78 3.81
CA SER A 89 13.19 6.78 4.21
C SER A 89 11.99 7.37 4.95
N ILE A 90 10.84 6.70 4.82
CA ILE A 90 9.61 7.01 5.57
C ILE A 90 9.38 5.94 6.62
N HIS A 91 9.00 6.34 7.83
CA HIS A 91 8.46 5.44 8.84
C HIS A 91 7.02 5.83 9.16
N GLU A 92 6.08 4.91 8.93
CA GLU A 92 4.66 5.09 9.20
C GLU A 92 4.20 4.04 10.22
N PRO A 93 4.01 4.42 11.50
CA PRO A 93 3.70 3.48 12.58
C PRO A 93 2.25 2.98 12.56
N THR A 94 1.35 3.61 11.80
CA THR A 94 -0.08 3.27 11.72
C THR A 94 -0.59 3.46 10.29
N ALA A 95 -0.09 2.65 9.37
CA ALA A 95 -0.21 2.90 7.95
C ALA A 95 -1.64 2.81 7.40
N GLY A 96 -2.55 2.10 8.05
CA GLY A 96 -3.87 1.81 7.51
C GLY A 96 -3.74 1.16 6.13
N ASN A 97 -4.35 1.78 5.12
CA ASN A 97 -4.24 1.37 3.71
C ASN A 97 -3.06 2.03 2.96
N GLY A 98 -2.29 2.90 3.63
CA GLY A 98 -1.09 3.55 3.09
C GLY A 98 -1.33 4.91 2.43
N SER A 99 -2.48 5.56 2.63
CA SER A 99 -2.84 6.82 1.94
C SER A 99 -1.81 7.94 2.12
N MET A 100 -1.26 8.12 3.33
CA MET A 100 -0.20 9.12 3.58
C MET A 100 1.09 8.81 2.82
N ILE A 101 1.47 7.53 2.75
CA ILE A 101 2.66 7.07 2.02
C ILE A 101 2.46 7.29 0.52
N ILE A 102 1.28 6.98 -0.01
CA ILE A 102 0.95 7.22 -1.43
C ILE A 102 1.05 8.71 -1.76
N ALA A 103 0.49 9.57 -0.92
CA ALA A 103 0.53 11.01 -1.11
C ALA A 103 1.98 11.52 -1.13
N ASP A 104 2.81 11.10 -0.17
CA ASP A 104 4.22 11.48 -0.11
C ASP A 104 5.03 10.94 -1.30
N TRP A 105 4.88 9.65 -1.62
CA TRP A 105 5.50 9.02 -2.79
C TRP A 105 5.20 9.79 -4.07
N TRP A 106 3.92 10.12 -4.29
CA TRP A 106 3.50 10.90 -5.46
C TRP A 106 4.09 12.31 -5.47
N GLN A 107 4.14 13.00 -4.32
CA GLN A 107 4.77 14.32 -4.26
C GLN A 107 6.26 14.26 -4.63
N ARG A 108 6.96 13.20 -4.24
CA ARG A 108 8.40 13.01 -4.55
C ARG A 108 8.63 12.66 -6.01
N CYS A 109 7.84 11.74 -6.57
CA CYS A 109 8.09 11.24 -7.92
C CYS A 109 7.63 12.23 -9.00
N LYS A 110 6.54 12.98 -8.80
CA LYS A 110 6.01 13.93 -9.80
C LYS A 110 6.93 15.12 -10.09
N GLN A 111 7.92 15.37 -9.22
CA GLN A 111 8.90 16.45 -9.37
C GLN A 111 10.14 16.01 -10.17
N LYS A 112 10.21 14.74 -10.56
CA LYS A 112 11.38 14.08 -11.15
C LYS A 112 10.98 13.33 -12.41
N MET A 113 11.94 13.08 -13.29
CA MET A 113 11.73 12.10 -14.36
C MET A 113 11.74 10.68 -13.77
N PRO A 114 11.07 9.69 -14.40
CA PRO A 114 11.03 8.33 -13.87
C PRO A 114 12.41 7.70 -13.62
N TRP A 115 13.41 8.03 -14.43
CA TRP A 115 14.80 7.56 -14.28
C TRP A 115 15.63 8.34 -13.25
N GLU A 116 15.02 9.29 -12.53
CA GLU A 116 15.63 10.07 -11.44
C GLU A 116 15.01 9.76 -10.07
N HIS A 117 14.01 8.88 -10.04
CA HIS A 117 13.33 8.46 -8.83
C HIS A 117 13.58 6.97 -8.59
N PHE A 118 14.38 6.67 -7.57
CA PHE A 118 14.79 5.30 -7.24
C PHE A 118 14.10 4.82 -5.96
N PRO A 119 13.31 3.72 -6.01
CA PRO A 119 12.66 3.16 -4.82
C PRO A 119 13.65 2.82 -3.68
N SER A 120 14.87 2.40 -3.99
CA SER A 120 15.89 2.09 -2.97
C SER A 120 16.36 3.32 -2.18
N GLN A 121 16.19 4.52 -2.71
CA GLN A 121 16.52 5.78 -2.02
C GLN A 121 15.33 6.36 -1.24
N ASN A 122 14.14 5.74 -1.37
CA ASN A 122 12.87 6.22 -0.82
C ASN A 122 12.14 5.07 -0.10
N MET A 123 12.90 4.27 0.67
CA MET A 123 12.35 3.10 1.36
C MET A 123 11.29 3.48 2.39
N VAL A 124 10.29 2.61 2.54
CA VAL A 124 9.20 2.82 3.51
C VAL A 124 9.19 1.70 4.55
N THR A 125 9.03 2.05 5.82
CA THR A 125 8.77 1.10 6.91
C THR A 125 7.38 1.37 7.46
N CYS A 126 6.46 0.42 7.28
CA CYS A 126 5.07 0.53 7.71
C CYS A 126 4.79 -0.42 8.86
N TRP A 127 4.00 0.03 9.84
CA TRP A 127 3.33 -0.82 10.80
C TRP A 127 1.82 -0.69 10.65
N GLU A 128 1.11 -1.80 10.77
CA GLU A 128 -0.35 -1.79 10.80
C GLU A 128 -0.88 -2.91 11.72
N LEU A 129 -1.89 -2.57 12.53
CA LEU A 129 -2.48 -3.45 13.54
C LEU A 129 -3.63 -4.29 12.97
N SER A 130 -4.39 -3.74 12.03
CA SER A 130 -5.57 -4.33 11.42
C SER A 130 -5.20 -5.38 10.37
N SER A 131 -5.59 -6.63 10.62
CA SER A 131 -5.45 -7.71 9.63
C SER A 131 -6.22 -7.46 8.34
N ARG A 132 -7.32 -6.69 8.39
CA ARG A 132 -8.12 -6.35 7.20
C ARG A 132 -7.44 -5.28 6.33
N SER A 133 -6.61 -4.42 6.90
CA SER A 133 -5.92 -3.35 6.18
C SER A 133 -4.63 -3.82 5.51
N ILE A 134 -3.95 -4.82 6.09
CA ILE A 134 -2.67 -5.36 5.56
C ILE A 134 -2.72 -5.74 4.08
N PRO A 135 -3.71 -6.51 3.57
CA PRO A 135 -3.76 -6.84 2.14
C PRO A 135 -3.85 -5.60 1.23
N ILE A 136 -4.68 -4.63 1.63
CA ILE A 136 -4.88 -3.39 0.86
C ILE A 136 -3.63 -2.53 0.90
N LEU A 137 -2.99 -2.39 2.07
CA LEU A 137 -1.70 -1.72 2.23
C LEU A 137 -0.63 -2.34 1.31
N LEU A 138 -0.48 -3.66 1.34
CA LEU A 138 0.51 -4.36 0.52
C LEU A 138 0.25 -4.14 -0.98
N LEU A 139 -1.01 -4.27 -1.43
CA LEU A 139 -1.38 -3.97 -2.82
C LEU A 139 -1.06 -2.52 -3.17
N ASN A 140 -1.45 -1.56 -2.33
CA ASN A 140 -1.25 -0.14 -2.60
C ASN A 140 0.23 0.24 -2.73
N LEU A 141 1.09 -0.33 -1.90
CA LEU A 141 2.52 -0.05 -1.97
C LEU A 141 3.18 -0.76 -3.16
N SER A 142 2.85 -2.04 -3.38
CA SER A 142 3.49 -2.84 -4.43
C SER A 142 3.11 -2.43 -5.85
N ILE A 143 1.84 -2.07 -6.10
CA ILE A 143 1.40 -1.56 -7.41
C ILE A 143 2.07 -0.23 -7.79
N ARG A 144 2.55 0.53 -6.80
CA ARG A 144 3.28 1.81 -6.97
C ARG A 144 4.79 1.64 -7.07
N GLY A 145 5.30 0.41 -7.05
CA GLY A 145 6.72 0.13 -7.13
C GLY A 145 7.52 0.51 -5.89
N ILE A 146 6.83 0.72 -4.75
CA ILE A 146 7.44 1.15 -3.49
C ILE A 146 8.26 0.00 -2.89
N MET A 147 9.46 0.31 -2.42
CA MET A 147 10.35 -0.64 -1.74
C MET A 147 10.31 -0.40 -0.23
N GLY A 148 10.39 -1.47 0.57
CA GLY A 148 10.29 -1.29 2.01
C GLY A 148 9.91 -2.53 2.81
N TYR A 149 9.50 -2.28 4.06
CA TYR A 149 9.12 -3.28 5.04
C TYR A 149 7.72 -2.99 5.58
N VAL A 150 6.89 -4.02 5.68
CA VAL A 150 5.55 -3.92 6.27
C VAL A 150 5.43 -4.91 7.42
N TYR A 151 5.15 -4.39 8.61
CA TYR A 151 4.95 -5.14 9.83
C TYR A 151 3.46 -5.18 10.18
N HIS A 152 2.87 -6.37 10.20
CA HIS A 152 1.56 -6.59 10.79
C HIS A 152 1.76 -6.85 12.28
N GLY A 153 1.30 -5.94 13.14
CA GLY A 153 1.59 -6.02 14.56
C GLY A 153 1.25 -4.75 15.33
N ASP A 154 1.57 -4.76 16.62
CA ASP A 154 1.45 -3.61 17.49
C ASP A 154 2.81 -2.90 17.58
N VAL A 155 2.86 -1.66 17.07
CA VAL A 155 4.09 -0.87 16.99
C VAL A 155 4.61 -0.42 18.37
N LEU A 156 3.72 -0.24 19.35
CA LEU A 156 4.08 0.24 20.68
C LEU A 156 4.74 -0.87 21.51
N THR A 157 4.15 -2.07 21.47
CA THR A 157 4.68 -3.26 22.14
C THR A 157 5.76 -3.97 21.32
N LYS A 158 5.89 -3.63 20.04
CA LYS A 158 6.74 -4.30 19.04
C LYS A 158 6.37 -5.78 18.84
N GLU A 159 5.13 -6.16 19.16
CA GLU A 159 4.62 -7.50 18.87
C GLU A 159 4.33 -7.62 17.38
N VAL A 160 5.07 -8.48 16.69
CA VAL A 160 4.91 -8.75 15.26
C VAL A 160 4.10 -10.03 15.09
N LYS A 161 3.05 -9.98 14.26
CA LYS A 161 2.25 -11.13 13.82
C LYS A 161 2.69 -11.64 12.45
N GLN A 162 3.16 -10.74 11.58
CA GLN A 162 3.68 -11.09 10.26
C GLN A 162 4.59 -9.98 9.71
N LYS A 163 5.55 -10.33 8.85
CA LYS A 163 6.45 -9.39 8.17
C LYS A 163 6.38 -9.58 6.66
N TYR A 164 6.46 -8.48 5.92
CA TYR A 164 6.55 -8.49 4.47
C TYR A 164 7.68 -7.57 4.00
N ILE A 165 8.40 -8.01 2.97
CA ILE A 165 9.35 -7.18 2.22
C ILE A 165 8.69 -6.81 0.90
N LEU A 166 8.73 -5.52 0.58
CA LEU A 166 8.39 -5.00 -0.74
C LEU A 166 9.70 -4.80 -1.52
N LEU A 167 9.89 -5.60 -2.57
CA LEU A 167 11.13 -5.59 -3.35
C LEU A 167 10.88 -5.15 -4.79
N ASN A 168 11.40 -3.97 -5.14
CA ASN A 168 11.49 -3.55 -6.54
C ASN A 168 12.86 -3.96 -7.10
N ARG A 169 12.93 -5.14 -7.74
CA ARG A 169 14.20 -5.75 -8.20
C ARG A 169 14.98 -4.88 -9.19
N LYS A 170 14.27 -4.11 -10.00
CA LYS A 170 14.88 -3.25 -11.03
C LYS A 170 15.26 -1.87 -10.49
N ASN A 171 14.87 -1.56 -9.26
CA ASN A 171 14.97 -0.23 -8.69
C ASN A 171 14.38 0.85 -9.62
N ASP A 172 13.26 0.53 -10.25
CA ASP A 172 12.62 1.33 -11.30
C ASP A 172 11.25 1.80 -10.79
N ALA A 173 11.02 3.12 -10.73
CA ALA A 173 9.78 3.70 -10.25
C ALA A 173 8.54 3.35 -11.09
N LEU A 174 8.72 2.82 -12.31
CA LEU A 174 7.63 2.35 -13.16
C LEU A 174 7.37 0.85 -13.04
N ALA A 175 8.25 0.10 -12.37
CA ALA A 175 8.09 -1.32 -12.12
C ALA A 175 7.26 -1.58 -10.84
N PHE A 176 6.53 -2.70 -10.81
CA PHE A 176 5.85 -3.15 -9.61
C PHE A 176 6.83 -3.78 -8.62
N SER A 177 6.52 -3.69 -7.32
CA SER A 177 7.28 -4.41 -6.29
C SER A 177 6.72 -5.82 -6.07
N GLU A 178 7.60 -6.75 -5.78
CA GLU A 178 7.23 -8.06 -5.25
C GLU A 178 6.86 -7.95 -3.76
N VAL A 179 5.87 -8.73 -3.34
CA VAL A 179 5.47 -8.86 -1.93
C VAL A 179 6.00 -10.19 -1.44
N ILE A 180 7.02 -10.15 -0.57
CA ILE A 180 7.67 -11.34 -0.02
C ILE A 180 7.25 -11.47 1.44
N LYS A 181 6.49 -12.52 1.76
CA LYS A 181 6.18 -12.89 3.14
C LYS A 181 7.41 -13.49 3.80
N VAL A 182 7.78 -12.98 4.97
CA VAL A 182 9.03 -13.36 5.66
C VAL A 182 8.71 -14.16 6.92
N ASP A 183 9.57 -15.12 7.28
CA ASP A 183 9.47 -15.77 8.59
C ASP A 183 9.53 -14.72 9.72
N ILE A 184 8.64 -14.84 10.69
CA ILE A 184 8.52 -13.90 11.79
C ILE A 184 9.79 -13.80 12.64
N ASN A 185 10.56 -14.89 12.72
CA ASN A 185 11.81 -14.99 13.46
C ASN A 185 13.01 -14.48 12.65
N ALA A 186 12.87 -14.27 11.34
CA ALA A 186 13.94 -13.72 10.54
C ALA A 186 14.24 -12.27 10.96
N LYS A 187 15.52 -11.97 11.13
CA LYS A 187 16.00 -10.58 11.26
C LYS A 187 16.04 -9.98 9.87
N ILE A 188 15.21 -8.97 9.65
CA ILE A 188 15.39 -8.06 8.52
C ILE A 188 16.56 -7.16 8.93
N VAL A 189 17.70 -7.31 8.25
CA VAL A 189 18.87 -6.47 8.53
C VAL A 189 18.55 -5.08 7.99
N GLU A 190 18.41 -4.10 8.88
CA GLU A 190 18.43 -2.69 8.48
C GLU A 190 19.85 -2.37 8.01
N VAL A 191 19.97 -1.90 6.76
CA VAL A 191 21.25 -1.47 6.15
C VAL A 191 21.49 -0.01 6.47
#